data_AF-A0A7W1RB33-F1
#
_entry.id   AF-A0A7W1RB33-F1
#
_cell.length_a   1.000
_cell.length_b   1.000
_cell.length_c   1.000
_cell.angle_alpha   90.00
_cell.angle_beta   90.00
_cell.angle_gamma   90.00
#
_symmetry.space_group_name_H-M   'P 1'
#
loop_
_entity.id
_entity.type
_entity.pdbx_description
1 polymer ?
#
loop_
_entity_poly.entity_id
_entity_poly.type
_entity_poly.pdbx_seq_one_letter_code
_entity_poly.pdbx_strand_id
1 'polypeptide(L)' 'DVVARPAASGIAHALRAGEGGMSYLAYGTREPNDMCFYPQSGRVSLRGLGIALRSPQIDVLPGPA' A
#
# COMPACT_ATOMS: atom_id res chain seq x y z
N ASP A 1 17.29 -12.80 -2.62
CA ASP A 1 17.08 -11.39 -2.20
C ASP A 1 15.94 -11.27 -1.22
N VAL A 2 15.93 -10.18 -0.46
CA VAL A 2 14.88 -9.83 0.50
C VAL A 2 14.49 -8.38 0.29
N VAL A 3 13.19 -8.10 0.25
CA VAL A 3 12.64 -6.75 0.23
C VAL A 3 11.77 -6.58 1.46
N ALA A 4 12.05 -5.57 2.27
CA ALA A 4 11.28 -5.24 3.46
C ALA A 4 10.61 -3.87 3.29
N ARG A 5 9.32 -3.79 3.65
CA ARG A 5 8.52 -2.56 3.54
C ARG A 5 7.82 -2.29 4.87
N PRO A 6 8.46 -1.55 5.78
CA PRO A 6 7.82 -1.12 7.03
C PRO A 6 6.56 -0.32 6.77
N ALA A 7 5.56 -0.48 7.65
CA ALA A 7 4.32 0.29 7.60
C ALA A 7 4.60 1.80 7.64
N ALA A 8 3.73 2.59 7.01
CA ALA A 8 3.81 4.05 6.96
C ALA A 8 5.10 4.66 6.37
N SER A 9 5.93 3.88 5.67
CA SER A 9 7.17 4.40 5.06
C SER A 9 6.96 5.25 3.80
N GLY A 10 5.72 5.44 3.34
CA GLY A 10 5.39 6.27 2.17
C GLY A 10 5.85 5.75 0.81
N ILE A 11 6.66 4.69 0.77
CA ILE A 11 7.17 4.13 -0.49
C ILE A 11 6.25 2.98 -0.94
N ALA A 12 5.57 3.18 -2.06
CA ALA A 12 4.79 2.12 -2.71
C ALA A 12 5.72 1.08 -3.36
N HIS A 13 5.26 -0.16 -3.49
CA HIS A 13 6.05 -1.23 -4.10
C HIS A 13 5.16 -2.19 -4.89
N ALA A 14 5.76 -2.80 -5.91
CA ALA A 14 5.21 -3.89 -6.68
C ALA A 14 6.36 -4.74 -7.22
N LEU A 15 6.15 -6.05 -7.36
CA LEU A 15 7.09 -6.95 -8.00
C LEU A 15 6.53 -7.37 -9.35
N ARG A 16 7.34 -7.26 -10.40
CA ARG A 16 7.00 -7.71 -11.75
C ARG A 16 7.94 -8.86 -12.12
N ALA A 17 7.37 -10.01 -12.46
CA ALA A 17 8.13 -11.15 -12.96
C ALA A 17 8.71 -10.84 -14.36
N GLY A 18 9.87 -11.42 -14.66
CA GLY A 18 10.42 -11.48 -16.01
C GLY A 18 9.79 -12.60 -16.83
N GLU A 19 10.35 -12.86 -18.03
CA GLU A 19 9.87 -13.89 -18.95
C GLU A 19 9.82 -15.30 -18.32
N GLY A 20 10.83 -15.65 -17.51
CA GLY A 20 10.89 -16.93 -16.80
C GLY A 20 9.99 -17.05 -15.56
N GLY A 21 9.14 -16.05 -15.28
CA GLY A 21 8.30 -16.03 -14.08
C GLY A 21 9.06 -15.62 -12.80
N MET A 22 8.39 -15.73 -11.65
CA MET A 22 8.97 -15.43 -10.35
C MET A 22 8.27 -16.23 -9.24
N SER A 23 9.06 -16.90 -8.41
CA SER A 23 8.61 -17.56 -7.18
C SER A 23 9.19 -16.82 -5.98
N TYR A 24 8.33 -16.43 -5.04
CA TYR A 24 8.74 -15.71 -3.84
C TYR A 24 7.82 -16.03 -2.66
N LEU A 25 8.33 -15.85 -1.45
CA LEU A 25 7.53 -15.90 -0.23
C LEU A 25 7.06 -14.48 0.13
N ALA A 26 5.74 -14.31 0.25
CA ALA A 26 5.14 -13.11 0.81
C ALA A 26 4.67 -13.38 2.24
N TYR A 27 5.08 -12.53 3.19
CA TYR A 27 4.55 -12.55 4.54
C TYR A 27 4.35 -11.12 5.03
N GLY A 28 3.41 -10.94 5.96
CA GLY A 28 3.08 -9.64 6.54
C GLY A 28 2.04 -9.78 7.65
N THR A 29 1.90 -8.73 8.45
CA THR A 29 0.93 -8.68 9.55
C THR A 29 -0.50 -8.72 9.03
N ARG A 30 -1.39 -9.41 9.76
CA ARG A 30 -2.84 -9.36 9.52
C ARG A 30 -3.45 -8.24 10.37
N GLU A 31 -3.49 -7.03 9.83
CA GLU A 31 -4.09 -5.87 10.50
C GLU A 31 -5.53 -5.66 10.02
N PRO A 32 -6.57 -5.82 10.88
CA PRO A 32 -7.96 -5.60 10.49
C PRO A 32 -8.24 -4.18 9.99
N ASN A 33 -7.60 -3.17 10.58
CA ASN A 33 -7.80 -1.76 10.27
C ASN A 33 -6.71 -1.18 9.35
N ASP A 34 -6.21 -1.99 8.41
CA ASP A 34 -5.19 -1.54 7.46
C ASP A 34 -5.73 -0.54 6.42
N MET A 35 -4.86 0.36 5.98
CA MET A 35 -5.12 1.35 4.94
C MET A 35 -4.03 1.27 3.88
N CYS A 36 -4.42 1.14 2.62
CA CYS A 36 -3.46 0.97 1.52
C CYS A 36 -3.75 1.96 0.37
N PHE A 37 -2.74 2.75 0.02
CA PHE A 37 -2.78 3.66 -1.13
C PHE A 37 -2.16 3.01 -2.37
N TYR A 38 -2.89 3.04 -3.49
CA TYR A 38 -2.48 2.51 -4.78
C TYR A 38 -2.15 3.67 -5.75
N PRO A 39 -0.87 4.08 -5.86
CA PRO A 39 -0.50 5.31 -6.56
C PRO A 39 -0.89 5.32 -8.03
N GLN A 40 -0.82 4.17 -8.71
CA GLN A 40 -1.17 4.05 -10.12
C GLN A 40 -2.63 4.37 -10.43
N SER A 41 -3.54 4.15 -9.46
CA SER A 41 -4.97 4.41 -9.62
C SER A 41 -5.46 5.61 -8.82
N GLY A 42 -4.62 6.14 -7.92
CA GLY A 42 -5.01 7.16 -6.95
C GLY A 42 -6.09 6.68 -5.97
N ARG A 43 -6.19 5.38 -5.69
CA ARG A 43 -7.21 4.80 -4.80
C ARG A 43 -6.64 4.49 -3.43
N VAL A 44 -7.48 4.59 -2.41
CA VAL A 44 -7.21 4.14 -1.04
C VAL A 44 -8.20 3.04 -0.69
N SER A 45 -7.69 1.90 -0.21
CA SER A 45 -8.50 0.85 0.40
C SER A 45 -8.49 1.02 1.92
N LEU A 46 -9.67 1.00 2.53
CA LEU A 46 -9.88 1.07 3.98
C LEU A 46 -10.44 -0.27 4.44
N ARG A 47 -9.56 -1.19 4.83
CA ARG A 47 -9.92 -2.61 5.04
C ARG A 47 -10.97 -2.77 6.14
N GLY A 48 -10.80 -2.08 7.26
CA GLY A 48 -11.72 -2.15 8.39
C GLY A 48 -13.15 -1.71 8.07
N LEU A 49 -13.32 -0.88 7.03
CA LEU A 49 -14.62 -0.39 6.58
C LEU A 49 -15.16 -1.15 5.35
N GLY A 50 -14.36 -2.01 4.72
CA GLY A 50 -14.75 -2.75 3.52
C GLY A 50 -14.97 -1.88 2.28
N ILE A 51 -14.41 -0.67 2.24
CA ILE A 51 -14.59 0.29 1.13
C ILE A 51 -13.25 0.66 0.47
N ALA A 52 -13.34 1.08 -0.79
CA ALA A 52 -12.24 1.70 -1.51
C ALA A 52 -12.72 3.01 -2.15
N LEU A 53 -11.92 4.06 -2.02
CA LEU A 53 -12.25 5.42 -2.46
C LEU A 53 -11.14 5.95 -3.37
N ARG A 54 -11.45 6.89 -4.25
CA ARG A 54 -10.41 7.69 -4.92
C ARG A 54 -9.90 8.72 -3.92
N SER A 55 -8.59 8.75 -3.68
CA SER A 55 -7.99 9.78 -2.84
C SER A 55 -8.22 11.14 -3.49
N PRO A 56 -8.79 12.13 -2.79
CA PRO A 56 -8.62 13.51 -3.22
C PRO A 56 -7.12 13.83 -3.20
N GLN A 57 -6.66 14.64 -4.15
CA GLN A 57 -5.36 15.28 -4.01
C GLN A 57 -5.49 16.30 -2.90
N ILE A 58 -4.65 16.18 -1.87
CA ILE A 58 -4.58 17.12 -0.75
C ILE A 58 -3.16 17.67 -0.71
N ASP A 59 -3.03 18.98 -0.96
CA ASP A 59 -1.73 19.64 -1.07
C ASP A 59 -1.06 19.84 0.29
N VAL A 60 -1.86 19.88 1.38
CA VAL A 60 -1.40 20.04 2.75
C VAL A 60 -2.22 19.14 3.67
N LEU A 61 -1.55 18.25 4.41
CA LEU A 61 -2.13 17.66 5.61
C LEU A 61 -1.99 18.66 6.77
N PRO A 62 -3.07 18.97 7.51
CA PRO A 62 -2.95 19.73 8.74
C PRO A 62 -2.00 19.01 9.70
N GLY A 63 -1.07 19.75 10.29
CA GLY A 63 -0.21 19.21 11.36
C GLY A 63 -1.05 18.84 12.59
N PRO A 64 -0.52 17.98 13.48
CA PRO A 64 -1.14 17.75 14.78
C PRO A 64 -1.26 19.08 15.54
N ALA A 65 -2.37 19.26 16.26
CA ALA A 65 -2.59 20.38 17.17
C ALA A 65 -1.63 20.33 18.37
#